data_AF-A0A1Z8NRE5-F1
#
_entry.id   AF-A0A1Z8NRE5-F1
#
_cell.length_a   1.000
_cell.length_b   1.000
_cell.length_c   1.000
_cell.angle_alpha   90.00
_cell.angle_beta   90.00
_cell.angle_gamma   90.00
#
_symmetry.space_group_name_H-M   'P 1'
#
loop_
_entity.id
_entity.type
_entity.pdbx_description
1 polymer ?
#
loop_
_entity_poly.entity_id
_entity_poly.type
_entity_poly.pdbx_seq_one_letter_code
_entity_poly.pdbx_strand_id
1 'polypeptide(L)'
;MKIAYVFATNMATTFKLSTMILPQLEQNIHGVEVVGMMFFDDNIFALRKGDEIGERLAKISAEQNILMMVCDQCAVRRNMASGTFEQCGTGEVKAKGFVDGIVAGCFPQLYTALGGNPPDHVISL
;
A
#
# COMPACT_ATOMS: atom_id res chain seq x y z
N MET A 1 -12.97 -5.45 14.04
CA MET A 1 -12.59 -4.04 13.78
C MET A 1 -11.73 -4.03 12.55
N LYS A 2 -12.05 -3.13 11.61
CA LYS A 2 -11.38 -2.96 10.33
C LYS A 2 -10.52 -1.71 10.34
N ILE A 3 -9.32 -1.78 9.81
CA ILE A 3 -8.42 -0.63 9.73
C ILE A 3 -7.80 -0.49 8.34
N ALA A 4 -7.39 0.73 8.00
CA ALA A 4 -6.50 0.99 6.88
C ALA A 4 -5.23 1.69 7.37
N TYR A 5 -4.07 1.27 6.85
CA TYR A 5 -2.79 1.89 7.14
C TYR A 5 -2.40 2.93 6.09
N VAL A 6 -1.81 4.03 6.54
CA VAL A 6 -1.20 5.06 5.67
C VAL A 6 0.27 5.21 6.07
N PHE A 7 1.18 4.66 5.28
CA PHE A 7 2.62 4.71 5.51
C PHE A 7 3.20 6.02 4.96
N ALA A 8 3.23 7.06 5.80
CA ALA A 8 3.58 8.43 5.44
C ALA A 8 4.80 9.00 6.17
N THR A 9 5.29 8.36 7.24
CA THR A 9 6.52 8.78 7.91
C THR A 9 7.74 8.04 7.39
N ASN A 10 8.92 8.60 7.70
CA ASN A 10 10.19 7.98 7.31
C ASN A 10 10.33 6.59 7.93
N MET A 11 10.84 5.64 7.14
CA MET A 11 11.08 4.25 7.53
C MET A 11 9.82 3.48 7.97
N ALA A 12 8.61 3.97 7.68
CA ALA A 12 7.39 3.30 8.10
C ALA A 12 7.30 1.86 7.53
N THR A 13 7.73 1.65 6.28
CA THR A 13 7.74 0.30 5.68
C THR A 13 8.89 -0.58 6.18
N THR A 14 10.10 -0.02 6.31
CA THR A 14 11.31 -0.79 6.66
C THR A 14 11.46 -1.04 8.15
N PHE A 15 10.69 -0.36 9.00
CA PHE A 15 10.61 -0.59 10.44
C PHE A 15 9.23 -1.12 10.86
N LYS A 16 8.21 -0.26 10.91
CA LYS A 16 6.91 -0.63 11.51
C LYS A 16 6.20 -1.74 10.73
N LEU A 17 6.21 -1.68 9.40
CA LEU A 17 5.63 -2.75 8.59
C LEU A 17 6.45 -4.02 8.65
N SER A 18 7.74 -3.97 8.28
CA SER A 18 8.58 -5.16 8.12
C SER A 18 8.85 -5.92 9.42
N THR A 19 9.02 -5.23 10.55
CA THR A 19 9.44 -5.86 11.82
C THR A 19 8.30 -6.07 12.80
N MET A 20 7.13 -5.48 12.56
CA MET A 20 5.99 -5.58 13.47
C MET A 20 4.72 -6.06 12.76
N ILE A 21 4.17 -5.27 11.83
CA ILE A 21 2.83 -5.54 11.26
C ILE A 21 2.87 -6.80 10.37
N LEU A 22 3.81 -6.91 9.44
CA LEU A 22 3.88 -8.03 8.51
C LEU A 22 4.09 -9.38 9.24
N PRO A 23 5.04 -9.52 10.19
CA PRO A 23 5.16 -10.75 10.98
C PRO A 23 3.90 -11.12 11.76
N GLN A 24 3.16 -10.12 12.26
CA GLN A 24 1.88 -10.35 12.96
C GLN A 24 0.77 -10.82 12.02
N LEU A 25 0.72 -10.30 10.79
CA LEU A 25 -0.23 -10.75 9.77
C LEU A 25 0.08 -12.18 9.32
N GLU A 26 1.36 -12.50 9.08
CA GLU A 26 1.82 -13.84 8.71
C GLU A 26 1.50 -14.90 9.78
N GLN A 27 1.63 -14.53 11.06
CA GLN A 27 1.32 -15.40 12.19
C GLN A 27 -0.17 -15.39 12.57
N ASN A 28 -0.99 -14.58 11.90
CA ASN A 28 -2.40 -14.38 12.21
C ASN A 28 -2.64 -13.94 13.68
N ILE A 29 -1.77 -13.08 14.22
CA ILE A 29 -1.85 -12.54 15.59
C ILE A 29 -2.02 -11.01 15.64
N HIS A 30 -2.28 -10.36 14.49
CA HIS A 30 -2.43 -8.91 14.42
C HIS A 30 -3.67 -8.39 15.17
N GLY A 31 -4.73 -9.20 15.25
CA GLY A 31 -5.91 -8.94 16.08
C GLY A 31 -6.95 -7.99 15.50
N VAL A 32 -6.71 -7.41 14.32
CA VAL A 32 -7.67 -6.59 13.56
C VAL A 32 -7.63 -6.95 12.08
N GLU A 33 -8.71 -6.66 11.37
CA GLU A 33 -8.80 -6.85 9.93
C GLU A 33 -8.19 -5.63 9.22
N VAL A 34 -7.17 -5.84 8.39
CA VAL A 34 -6.56 -4.77 7.60
C VAL A 34 -7.19 -4.78 6.22
N VAL A 35 -7.97 -3.74 5.89
CA VAL A 35 -8.69 -3.68 4.60
C VAL A 35 -7.91 -2.93 3.52
N GLY A 36 -6.89 -2.17 3.90
CA GLY A 36 -6.04 -1.49 2.94
C GLY A 36 -4.78 -0.86 3.52
N MET A 37 -3.81 -0.65 2.64
CA MET A 37 -2.52 -0.04 2.91
C MET A 37 -2.19 0.96 1.80
N MET A 38 -1.95 2.23 2.17
CA MET A 38 -1.49 3.27 1.25
C MET A 38 -0.06 3.68 1.57
N PHE A 39 0.80 3.77 0.54
CA PHE A 39 2.23 4.03 0.70
C PHE A 39 2.62 5.36 0.03
N PHE A 40 3.32 6.21 0.78
CA PHE A 40 3.81 7.51 0.32
C PHE A 40 5.34 7.56 0.26
N ASP A 41 5.85 8.51 -0.51
CA ASP A 41 7.28 8.81 -0.61
C ASP A 41 8.16 7.59 -0.86
N ASP A 42 9.21 7.40 -0.07
CA ASP A 42 10.16 6.29 -0.24
C ASP A 42 9.65 4.97 0.35
N ASN A 43 8.54 5.00 1.11
CA ASN A 43 7.92 3.78 1.64
C ASN A 43 7.44 2.84 0.52
N ILE A 44 7.28 3.35 -0.71
CA ILE A 44 6.92 2.55 -1.87
C ILE A 44 8.04 1.60 -2.33
N PHE A 45 9.31 1.88 -2.00
CA PHE A 45 10.43 1.11 -2.54
C PHE A 45 10.49 -0.33 -2.05
N ALA A 46 9.96 -0.59 -0.86
CA ALA A 46 9.83 -1.93 -0.31
C ALA A 46 8.77 -2.78 -1.03
N LEU A 47 7.98 -2.19 -1.92
CA LEU A 47 6.99 -2.91 -2.75
C LEU A 47 7.54 -3.23 -4.15
N ARG A 48 8.81 -2.93 -4.42
CA ARG A 48 9.46 -3.27 -5.69
C ARG A 48 9.44 -4.77 -5.92
N LYS A 49 9.28 -5.17 -7.18
CA LYS A 49 9.42 -6.57 -7.56
C LYS A 49 10.80 -7.09 -7.14
N GLY A 50 10.83 -8.22 -6.45
CA GLY A 50 12.04 -8.81 -5.89
C GLY A 50 12.49 -8.26 -4.52
N ASP A 51 11.78 -7.28 -3.94
CA ASP A 51 12.03 -6.84 -2.57
C ASP A 51 11.39 -7.81 -1.57
N GLU A 52 12.14 -8.29 -0.59
CA GLU A 52 11.68 -9.33 0.35
C GLU A 52 10.41 -8.90 1.10
N ILE A 53 10.31 -7.63 1.51
CA ILE A 53 9.15 -7.11 2.25
C ILE A 53 7.92 -7.14 1.34
N GLY A 54 8.08 -6.64 0.12
CA GLY A 54 7.01 -6.58 -0.88
C GLY A 54 6.51 -7.96 -1.27
N GLU A 55 7.41 -8.92 -1.53
CA GLU A 55 7.04 -10.28 -1.95
C GLU A 55 6.26 -11.03 -0.87
N ARG A 56 6.63 -10.83 0.40
CA ARG A 56 5.90 -11.40 1.55
C ARG A 56 4.54 -10.74 1.72
N LEU A 57 4.49 -9.41 1.65
CA LEU A 57 3.26 -8.66 1.82
C LEU A 57 2.26 -8.91 0.67
N ALA A 58 2.74 -9.11 -0.56
CA ALA A 58 1.90 -9.44 -1.71
C ALA A 58 1.09 -10.73 -1.47
N LYS A 59 1.72 -11.78 -0.94
CA LYS A 59 1.05 -13.05 -0.61
C LYS A 59 -0.05 -12.85 0.42
N ILE A 60 0.27 -12.18 1.53
CA ILE A 60 -0.70 -11.86 2.59
C ILE A 60 -1.84 -11.02 2.06
N SER A 61 -1.55 -10.01 1.23
CA SER A 61 -2.58 -9.14 0.66
C SER A 61 -3.54 -9.88 -0.25
N ALA A 62 -3.05 -10.86 -1.03
CA ALA A 62 -3.89 -11.70 -1.88
C ALA A 62 -4.77 -12.66 -1.06
N GLU A 63 -4.22 -13.26 -0.01
CA GLU A 63 -4.95 -14.18 0.88
C GLU A 63 -6.03 -13.49 1.70
N GLN A 64 -5.74 -12.29 2.19
CA GLN A 64 -6.61 -11.53 3.10
C GLN A 64 -7.40 -10.43 2.40
N ASN A 65 -7.30 -10.33 1.06
CA ASN A 65 -7.97 -9.32 0.24
C ASN A 65 -7.69 -7.87 0.71
N ILE A 66 -6.42 -7.58 0.99
CA ILE A 66 -5.96 -6.26 1.44
C ILE A 66 -5.68 -5.39 0.22
N LEU A 67 -6.30 -4.20 0.15
CA LEU A 67 -5.96 -3.20 -0.86
C LEU A 67 -4.52 -2.73 -0.68
N MET A 68 -3.70 -2.83 -1.72
CA MET A 68 -2.32 -2.34 -1.72
C MET A 68 -2.17 -1.19 -2.72
N MET A 69 -2.02 0.04 -2.23
CA MET A 69 -1.98 1.24 -3.07
C MET A 69 -0.73 2.09 -2.84
N VAL A 70 -0.03 2.44 -3.92
CA VAL A 70 1.02 3.46 -3.88
C VAL A 70 0.48 4.81 -4.34
N CYS A 71 0.97 5.89 -3.73
CA CYS A 71 0.70 7.24 -4.22
C CYS A 71 1.19 7.37 -5.68
N ASP A 72 0.28 7.74 -6.58
CA ASP A 72 0.53 7.91 -8.00
C ASP A 72 1.70 8.88 -8.27
N GLN A 73 1.71 10.07 -7.67
CA GLN A 73 2.76 11.05 -7.87
C GLN A 73 4.09 10.57 -7.28
N CYS A 74 4.08 9.89 -6.13
CA CYS A 74 5.31 9.31 -5.54
C CYS A 74 5.92 8.25 -6.47
N ALA A 75 5.08 7.42 -7.10
CA ALA A 75 5.50 6.40 -8.05
C ALA A 75 6.02 7.02 -9.36
N VAL A 76 5.33 8.02 -9.93
CA VAL A 76 5.80 8.73 -11.15
C VAL A 76 7.14 9.41 -10.90
N ARG A 77 7.31 10.11 -9.76
CA ARG A 77 8.58 10.77 -9.39
C ARG A 77 9.76 9.80 -9.31
N ARG A 78 9.50 8.54 -8.99
CA ARG A 78 10.51 7.48 -8.81
C ARG A 78 10.65 6.57 -10.03
N ASN A 79 10.03 6.93 -11.16
CA ASN A 79 9.97 6.11 -12.37
C ASN A 79 9.39 4.69 -12.12
N MET A 80 8.47 4.59 -11.16
CA MET A 80 7.76 3.37 -10.77
C MET A 80 6.29 3.38 -11.22
N ALA A 81 5.92 4.30 -12.08
CA ALA A 81 4.62 4.29 -12.75
C ALA A 81 4.75 4.68 -14.22
N SER A 82 3.72 4.33 -15.00
CA SER A 82 3.44 4.89 -16.31
C SER A 82 2.33 5.94 -16.15
N GLY A 83 2.63 7.17 -16.56
CA GLY A 83 1.74 8.34 -16.42
C GLY A 83 2.55 9.62 -16.18
N THR A 84 1.85 10.74 -16.05
CA THR A 84 2.45 12.06 -15.80
C THR A 84 1.93 12.69 -14.49
N PHE A 85 2.49 13.83 -14.08
CA PHE A 85 2.06 14.51 -12.86
C PHE A 85 0.67 15.14 -12.98
N GLU A 86 0.24 15.50 -14.18
CA GLU A 86 -1.07 16.06 -14.48
C GLU A 86 -2.20 15.03 -14.31
N GLN A 87 -1.86 13.74 -14.35
CA GLN A 87 -2.79 12.62 -14.18
C GLN A 87 -2.97 12.20 -12.71
N CYS A 88 -2.35 12.94 -11.77
CA CYS A 88 -2.51 12.69 -10.34
C CYS A 88 -3.99 12.79 -9.94
N GLY A 89 -4.52 11.73 -9.31
CA GLY A 89 -5.89 11.64 -8.85
C GLY A 89 -6.96 11.35 -9.92
N THR A 90 -6.59 11.23 -11.19
CA THR A 90 -7.55 10.86 -12.26
C THR A 90 -7.81 9.35 -12.31
N GLY A 91 -6.91 8.54 -11.75
CA GLY A 91 -6.95 7.07 -11.85
C GLY A 91 -6.30 6.52 -13.13
N GLU A 92 -5.69 7.39 -13.94
CA GLU A 92 -5.03 7.01 -15.19
C GLU A 92 -3.61 6.46 -14.98
N VAL A 93 -2.91 6.90 -13.92
CA VAL A 93 -1.55 6.43 -13.60
C VAL A 93 -1.55 4.94 -13.29
N LYS A 94 -0.62 4.18 -13.90
CA LYS A 94 -0.47 2.74 -13.70
C LYS A 94 0.86 2.41 -13.01
N ALA A 95 0.80 1.65 -11.92
CA ALA A 95 1.97 1.14 -11.23
C ALA A 95 2.82 0.24 -12.16
N LYS A 96 4.15 0.35 -12.09
CA LYS A 96 5.09 -0.53 -12.82
C LYS A 96 6.30 -0.87 -11.95
N GLY A 97 6.84 -2.09 -12.10
CA GLY A 97 8.04 -2.52 -11.36
C GLY A 97 7.80 -2.83 -9.88
N PHE A 98 6.53 -2.93 -9.46
CA PHE A 98 6.14 -3.41 -8.14
C PHE A 98 5.82 -4.90 -8.16
N VAL A 99 5.66 -5.49 -6.97
CA VAL A 99 5.08 -6.82 -6.77
C VAL A 99 3.62 -6.87 -7.25
N ASP A 100 3.09 -8.08 -7.42
CA ASP A 100 1.73 -8.29 -7.89
C ASP A 100 0.71 -7.72 -6.88
N GLY A 101 -0.43 -7.22 -7.39
CA GLY A 101 -1.50 -6.65 -6.58
C GLY A 101 -1.35 -5.16 -6.23
N ILE A 102 -0.21 -4.53 -6.51
CA ILE A 102 -0.04 -3.09 -6.30
C ILE A 102 -0.80 -2.27 -7.35
N VAL A 103 -1.60 -1.31 -6.89
CA VAL A 103 -2.21 -0.28 -7.73
C VAL A 103 -1.63 1.10 -7.45
N ALA A 104 -1.60 1.97 -8.46
CA ALA A 104 -1.28 3.38 -8.26
C ALA A 104 -2.57 4.18 -8.13
N GLY A 105 -2.61 5.13 -7.19
CA GLY A 105 -3.77 6.00 -7.01
C GLY A 105 -3.49 7.16 -6.05
N CYS A 106 -4.45 8.06 -5.97
CA CYS A 106 -4.49 9.14 -5.00
C CYS A 106 -5.69 8.93 -4.06
N PHE A 107 -5.96 9.92 -3.19
CA PHE A 107 -7.04 9.85 -2.22
C PHE A 107 -8.42 9.50 -2.80
N PRO A 108 -8.87 10.05 -3.96
CA PRO A 108 -10.16 9.68 -4.54
C PRO A 108 -10.25 8.18 -4.88
N GLN A 109 -9.16 7.60 -5.39
CA GLN A 109 -9.10 6.16 -5.69
C GLN A 109 -9.06 5.33 -4.42
N LEU A 110 -8.35 5.78 -3.38
CA LEU A 110 -8.36 5.12 -2.06
C LEU A 110 -9.79 5.07 -1.50
N TYR A 111 -10.50 6.20 -1.49
CA TYR A 111 -11.86 6.27 -0.95
C TYR A 111 -12.83 5.41 -1.76
N THR A 112 -12.70 5.42 -3.09
CA THR A 112 -13.52 4.59 -3.97
C THR A 112 -13.26 3.10 -3.71
N ALA A 113 -11.99 2.69 -3.62
CA ALA A 113 -11.61 1.30 -3.40
C ALA A 113 -12.04 0.78 -2.02
N LEU A 114 -11.94 1.61 -0.98
CA LEU A 114 -12.37 1.25 0.37
C LEU A 114 -13.87 1.43 0.60
N GLY A 115 -14.60 2.12 -0.28
CA GLY A 115 -16.02 2.44 -0.09
C GLY A 115 -16.93 1.21 0.03
N GLY A 116 -16.57 0.11 -0.63
CA GLY A 116 -17.28 -1.17 -0.52
C GLY A 116 -16.97 -1.96 0.76
N ASN A 117 -15.81 -1.71 1.39
CA ASN A 117 -15.40 -2.31 2.66
C ASN A 117 -14.70 -1.27 3.55
N PRO A 118 -15.45 -0.29 4.11
CA PRO A 118 -14.85 0.84 4.78
C PRO A 118 -14.15 0.41 6.08
N PRO A 119 -12.99 1.01 6.43
CA PRO A 119 -12.36 0.81 7.73
C PRO A 119 -13.10 1.56 8.84
N ASP A 120 -13.03 1.02 10.06
CA ASP A 120 -13.46 1.72 11.28
C ASP A 120 -12.44 2.82 11.67
N HIS A 121 -11.15 2.58 11.40
CA HIS A 121 -10.07 3.52 11.68
C HIS A 121 -9.03 3.60 10.55
N VAL A 122 -8.48 4.80 10.35
CA VAL A 122 -7.30 5.02 9.49
C VAL A 122 -6.11 5.33 10.40
N ILE A 123 -5.05 4.52 10.30
CA ILE A 123 -3.85 4.66 11.13
C ILE A 123 -2.70 5.14 10.25
N SER A 124 -2.27 6.38 10.48
CA SER A 124 -1.10 6.95 9.80
C SER A 124 0.17 6.59 10.54
N LEU A 125 1.14 6.02 9.80
CA LEU A 125 2.40 5.49 10.32
C LEU A 125 3.59 6.18 9.73
#